data_AF-A0A954TDX9-F1
#
_entry.id   AF-A0A954TDX9-F1
#
_cell.length_a   1.000
_cell.length_b   1.000
_cell.length_c   1.000
_cell.angle_alpha   90.00
_cell.angle_beta   90.00
_cell.angle_gamma   90.00
#
_symmetry.space_group_name_H-M   'P 1'
#
loop_
_entity.id
_entity.type
_entity.pdbx_description
1 polymer ?
#
loop_
_entity_poly.entity_id
_entity_poly.type
_entity_poly.pdbx_seq_one_letter_code
_entity_poly.pdbx_strand_id
1 'polypeptide(L)'
;IILKNHGTVSFGKDLVDAYWKTEILDAYCRILLLSKQLGPPEYLNEQKSRELLDLKKKLGFDDPRFHNENCDLCGNSAFRDGYKEQIPVQRAFPKAPDFPGYLQEPAYAKQSSCSTPAAVSDDVVKMITDQVLAALSARA
;
A
#
# COMPACT_ATOMS: atom_id res chain seq x y z
N ILE A 1 -14.39 -13.94 -0.52
CA ILE A 1 -13.75 -15.03 0.27
C ILE A 1 -13.09 -16.00 -0.71
N ILE A 2 -11.89 -16.49 -0.41
CA ILE A 2 -11.18 -17.49 -1.23
C ILE A 2 -11.14 -18.80 -0.43
N LEU A 3 -11.58 -19.90 -1.04
CA LEU A 3 -11.62 -21.23 -0.46
C LEU A 3 -10.46 -22.07 -1.00
N LYS A 4 -9.63 -22.60 -0.09
CA LYS A 4 -8.48 -23.44 -0.43
C LYS A 4 -8.93 -24.63 -1.29
N ASN A 5 -8.33 -24.78 -2.47
CA ASN A 5 -8.59 -25.87 -3.41
C ASN A 5 -10.04 -26.00 -3.89
N HIS A 6 -10.83 -24.92 -3.89
CA HIS A 6 -12.22 -24.97 -4.33
C HIS A 6 -12.58 -23.82 -5.27
N GLY A 7 -12.44 -22.58 -4.83
CA GLY A 7 -12.86 -21.42 -5.61
C GLY A 7 -13.07 -20.19 -4.74
N THR A 8 -13.95 -19.30 -5.18
CA THR A 8 -14.25 -18.04 -4.49
C THR A 8 -15.74 -17.93 -4.18
N VAL A 9 -16.05 -17.22 -3.10
CA VAL A 9 -17.41 -16.84 -2.72
C VAL A 9 -17.45 -15.32 -2.60
N SER A 10 -18.32 -14.69 -3.39
CA SER A 10 -18.54 -13.25 -3.41
C SER A 10 -19.97 -12.94 -3.01
N PHE A 11 -20.16 -11.85 -2.27
CA PHE A 11 -21.47 -11.36 -1.87
C PHE A 11 -21.59 -9.86 -2.17
N GLY A 12 -22.79 -9.45 -2.54
CA GLY A 12 -23.13 -8.09 -2.92
C GLY A 12 -24.54 -7.75 -2.50
N LYS A 13 -24.89 -6.46 -2.58
CA LYS A 13 -26.26 -6.00 -2.28
C LYS A 13 -27.28 -6.56 -3.26
N ASP A 14 -26.83 -6.86 -4.48
CA ASP A 14 -27.59 -7.44 -5.57
C ASP A 14 -26.68 -8.37 -6.40
N LEU A 15 -27.28 -9.10 -7.35
CA LEU A 15 -26.58 -10.07 -8.19
C LEU A 15 -25.47 -9.42 -9.03
N VAL A 16 -25.72 -8.22 -9.55
CA VAL A 16 -24.80 -7.52 -10.46
C VAL A 16 -23.58 -7.04 -9.68
N ASP A 17 -23.76 -6.50 -8.47
CA ASP A 17 -22.68 -6.14 -7.55
C ASP A 17 -21.84 -7.36 -7.16
N ALA A 18 -22.47 -8.50 -6.84
CA ALA A 18 -21.75 -9.74 -6.54
C ALA A 18 -20.96 -10.26 -7.76
N TYR A 19 -21.52 -10.15 -8.96
CA TYR A 19 -20.85 -10.50 -10.22
C TYR A 19 -19.61 -9.63 -10.44
N TRP A 20 -19.74 -8.30 -10.39
CA TRP A 20 -18.61 -7.39 -10.59
C TRP A 20 -17.50 -7.58 -9.55
N LYS A 21 -17.86 -7.82 -8.28
CA LYS A 21 -16.87 -8.17 -7.24
C LYS A 21 -16.13 -9.47 -7.56
N THR A 22 -16.81 -10.43 -8.17
CA THR A 22 -16.19 -11.70 -8.61
C THR A 22 -15.24 -11.47 -9.78
N GLU A 23 -15.62 -10.67 -10.77
CA GLU A 23 -14.75 -10.31 -11.91
C GLU A 23 -13.50 -9.55 -11.47
N ILE A 24 -13.65 -8.60 -10.53
CA ILE A 24 -12.51 -7.88 -9.94
C ILE A 24 -11.57 -8.85 -9.22
N LEU A 25 -12.12 -9.81 -8.48
CA LEU A 25 -11.33 -10.81 -7.76
C LEU A 25 -10.58 -11.73 -8.72
N ASP A 26 -11.21 -12.18 -9.81
CA ASP A 26 -10.57 -13.02 -10.83
C ASP A 26 -9.44 -12.26 -11.54
N ALA A 27 -9.71 -11.04 -11.99
CA ALA A 27 -8.72 -10.16 -12.61
C ALA A 27 -7.51 -9.93 -11.69
N TYR A 28 -7.75 -9.69 -10.40
CA TYR A 28 -6.68 -9.53 -9.41
C TYR A 28 -5.83 -10.80 -9.24
N CYS A 29 -6.46 -11.97 -9.14
CA CYS A 29 -5.75 -13.25 -9.06
C CYS A 29 -4.91 -13.50 -10.30
N ARG A 30 -5.43 -13.18 -11.49
CA ARG A 30 -4.70 -13.27 -12.75
C ARG A 30 -3.48 -12.35 -12.78
N ILE A 31 -3.62 -11.10 -12.33
CA ILE A 31 -2.50 -10.16 -12.21
C ILE A 31 -1.41 -10.73 -11.30
N LEU A 32 -1.77 -11.26 -10.12
CA LEU A 32 -0.81 -11.86 -9.19
C LEU A 32 -0.11 -13.11 -9.77
N LEU A 33 -0.83 -13.94 -10.53
CA LEU A 33 -0.24 -15.12 -11.15
C LEU A 33 0.76 -14.74 -12.24
N LEU A 34 0.43 -13.74 -13.05
CA LEU A 34 1.30 -13.22 -14.11
C LEU A 34 2.51 -12.48 -13.55
N SER A 35 2.33 -11.66 -12.50
CA SER A 35 3.42 -10.88 -11.89
C SER A 35 4.48 -11.74 -11.21
N LYS A 36 4.16 -13.00 -10.87
CA LYS A 36 5.09 -13.95 -10.23
C LYS A 36 6.43 -14.09 -10.97
N GLN A 37 6.46 -13.92 -12.29
CA GLN A 37 7.69 -14.00 -13.09
C GLN A 37 8.56 -12.75 -12.98
N LEU A 38 7.97 -11.59 -12.65
CA LEU A 38 8.66 -10.30 -12.53
C LEU A 38 9.28 -10.10 -11.15
N GLY A 39 8.79 -10.83 -10.14
CA GLY A 39 9.24 -10.73 -8.75
C GLY A 39 8.07 -10.76 -7.77
N PRO A 40 8.34 -10.71 -6.46
CA PRO A 40 7.29 -10.55 -5.47
C PRO A 40 6.61 -9.18 -5.62
N PRO A 41 5.28 -9.10 -5.48
CA PRO A 41 4.59 -7.82 -5.50
C PRO A 41 4.95 -6.99 -4.27
N GLU A 42 5.10 -5.69 -4.45
CA GLU A 42 5.32 -4.73 -3.37
C GLU A 42 4.01 -4.10 -2.89
N TYR A 43 3.94 -3.79 -1.60
CA TYR A 43 2.81 -3.07 -1.04
C TYR A 43 2.83 -1.59 -1.47
N LEU A 44 1.65 -1.03 -1.70
CA LEU A 44 1.51 0.41 -1.88
C LEU A 44 1.90 1.13 -0.58
N ASN A 45 2.58 2.27 -0.73
CA ASN A 45 2.87 3.13 0.42
C ASN A 45 1.58 3.79 0.95
N GLU A 46 1.68 4.42 2.11
CA GLU A 46 0.55 5.09 2.77
C GLU A 46 -0.09 6.15 1.86
N GLN A 47 0.73 7.00 1.25
CA GLN A 47 0.26 8.10 0.40
C GLN A 47 -0.58 7.59 -0.77
N LYS A 48 -0.09 6.58 -1.53
CA LYS A 48 -0.83 5.99 -2.65
C LYS A 48 -2.09 5.28 -2.19
N SER A 49 -2.06 4.63 -1.03
CA SER A 49 -3.25 3.99 -0.45
C SER A 49 -4.34 5.01 -0.10
N ARG A 50 -3.96 6.18 0.45
CA ARG A 50 -4.89 7.28 0.72
C ARG A 50 -5.39 7.96 -0.56
N GLU A 51 -4.52 8.20 -1.54
CA GLU A 51 -4.92 8.75 -2.85
C GLU A 51 -5.99 7.88 -3.55
N LEU A 52 -5.85 6.54 -3.45
CA LEU A 52 -6.86 5.61 -3.98
C LEU A 52 -8.19 5.69 -3.23
N LEU A 53 -8.15 5.90 -1.91
CA LEU A 53 -9.35 6.11 -1.10
C LEU A 53 -10.03 7.44 -1.42
N ASP A 54 -9.28 8.51 -1.62
CA ASP A 54 -9.81 9.80 -2.05
C ASP A 54 -10.45 9.70 -3.43
N LEU A 55 -9.82 8.96 -4.36
CA LEU A 55 -10.38 8.69 -5.67
C LEU A 55 -11.69 7.91 -5.55
N LYS A 56 -11.72 6.88 -4.70
CA LYS A 56 -12.92 6.09 -4.43
C LYS A 56 -14.09 6.98 -3.96
N LYS A 57 -13.81 7.92 -3.05
CA LYS A 57 -14.79 8.90 -2.55
C LYS A 57 -15.28 9.85 -3.65
N LYS A 58 -14.38 10.37 -4.49
CA LYS A 58 -14.73 11.22 -5.64
C LYS A 58 -15.64 10.51 -6.65
N LEU A 59 -15.44 9.21 -6.83
CA LEU A 59 -16.25 8.37 -7.71
C LEU A 59 -17.60 7.95 -7.08
N GLY A 60 -17.88 8.35 -5.83
CA GLY A 60 -19.15 8.05 -5.15
C GLY A 60 -19.24 6.63 -4.57
N PHE A 61 -18.11 5.93 -4.44
CA PHE A 61 -18.09 4.61 -3.81
C PHE A 61 -17.89 4.72 -2.31
N ASP A 62 -18.74 4.04 -1.55
CA ASP A 62 -18.60 3.96 -0.10
C ASP A 62 -17.55 2.89 0.32
N ASP A 63 -16.86 3.14 1.43
CA ASP A 63 -15.86 2.25 2.00
C ASP A 63 -15.97 2.25 3.54
N PRO A 64 -15.96 1.08 4.20
CA PRO A 64 -15.98 1.02 5.66
C PRO A 64 -14.86 1.84 6.33
N ARG A 65 -13.72 2.02 5.65
CA ARG A 65 -12.58 2.83 6.13
C ARG A 65 -12.89 4.32 6.27
N PHE A 66 -13.99 4.80 5.67
CA PHE A 66 -14.45 6.18 5.84
C PHE A 66 -15.23 6.41 7.14
N HIS A 67 -15.69 5.34 7.79
CA HIS A 67 -16.61 5.43 8.93
C HIS A 67 -16.04 4.85 10.23
N ASN A 68 -14.92 4.12 10.15
CA ASN A 68 -14.34 3.45 11.30
C ASN A 68 -12.86 3.83 11.48
N GLU A 69 -12.57 4.41 12.64
CA GLU A 69 -11.24 4.86 13.09
C GLU A 69 -10.23 3.70 13.19
N ASN A 70 -10.71 2.49 13.51
CA ASN A 70 -9.89 1.30 13.75
C ASN A 70 -9.78 0.38 12.51
N CYS A 71 -10.03 0.91 11.32
CA CYS A 71 -9.83 0.14 10.10
C CYS A 71 -8.40 0.31 9.56
N ASP A 72 -7.64 -0.80 9.59
CA ASP A 72 -6.31 -0.88 8.98
C ASP A 72 -6.35 -0.42 7.51
N LEU A 73 -5.44 0.48 7.15
CA LEU A 73 -5.30 0.93 5.76
C LEU A 73 -4.81 -0.21 4.87
N CYS A 74 -3.96 -1.08 5.42
CA CYS A 74 -3.40 -2.25 4.76
C CYS A 74 -3.56 -3.51 5.64
N GLY A 75 -4.14 -4.58 5.08
CA GLY A 75 -4.06 -5.91 5.69
C GLY A 75 -4.97 -6.18 6.88
N ASN A 76 -6.27 -5.89 6.76
CA ASN A 76 -7.27 -6.18 7.81
C ASN A 76 -7.17 -7.64 8.29
N SER A 77 -6.91 -7.80 9.58
CA SER A 77 -6.72 -9.10 10.24
C SER A 77 -7.98 -9.67 10.90
N ALA A 78 -9.12 -8.98 10.83
CA ALA A 78 -10.37 -9.36 11.49
C ALA A 78 -10.86 -10.78 11.14
N PHE A 79 -10.60 -11.25 9.92
CA PHE A 79 -10.95 -12.63 9.54
C PHE A 79 -10.11 -13.67 10.28
N ARG A 80 -8.84 -13.35 10.59
CA ARG A 80 -7.94 -14.23 11.34
C ARG A 80 -8.31 -14.29 12.82
N ASP A 81 -8.75 -13.17 13.39
CA ASP A 81 -9.07 -13.06 14.82
C ASP A 81 -10.29 -13.90 15.22
N GLY A 82 -11.13 -14.30 14.26
CA GLY A 82 -12.26 -15.21 14.49
C GLY A 82 -11.88 -16.67 14.73
N TYR A 83 -10.65 -17.09 14.42
CA TYR A 83 -10.21 -18.48 14.60
C TYR A 83 -9.70 -18.71 16.03
N LYS A 84 -10.36 -19.63 16.76
CA LYS A 84 -9.92 -20.06 18.10
C LYS A 84 -8.85 -21.16 18.07
N GLU A 85 -8.81 -21.92 16.98
CA GLU A 85 -7.90 -23.04 16.75
C GLU A 85 -7.37 -22.97 15.30
N GLN A 86 -6.16 -23.48 15.08
CA GLN A 86 -5.51 -23.52 13.76
C GLN A 86 -5.44 -22.14 13.06
N ILE A 87 -4.99 -21.13 13.80
CA ILE A 87 -4.90 -19.74 13.32
C ILE A 87 -4.13 -19.68 11.99
N PRO A 88 -4.71 -19.14 10.91
CA PRO A 88 -4.04 -19.00 9.63
C PRO A 88 -2.76 -18.16 9.74
N VAL A 89 -1.62 -18.75 9.37
CA VAL A 89 -0.33 -18.03 9.32
C VAL A 89 -0.05 -17.57 7.89
N GLN A 90 0.19 -16.28 7.71
CA GLN A 90 0.60 -15.70 6.42
C GLN A 90 2.00 -16.21 6.05
N ARG A 91 2.13 -16.85 4.88
CA ARG A 91 3.41 -17.37 4.37
C ARG A 91 3.77 -16.90 2.97
N ALA A 92 2.79 -16.51 2.16
CA ALA A 92 3.00 -16.21 0.74
C ALA A 92 3.62 -14.83 0.50
N PHE A 93 3.26 -13.85 1.32
CA PHE A 93 3.70 -12.45 1.20
C PHE A 93 4.28 -11.97 2.54
N PRO A 94 5.19 -10.98 2.55
CA PRO A 94 5.66 -10.35 3.77
C PRO A 94 4.49 -9.74 4.55
N LYS A 95 4.65 -9.56 5.87
CA LYS A 95 3.63 -8.90 6.70
C LYS A 95 3.30 -7.53 6.08
N ALA A 96 2.01 -7.23 5.96
CA ALA A 96 1.57 -5.94 5.46
C ALA A 96 2.14 -4.80 6.34
N PRO A 97 2.55 -3.67 5.74
CA PRO A 97 2.96 -2.50 6.50
C PRO A 97 1.78 -1.97 7.33
N ASP A 98 2.11 -1.48 8.52
CA ASP A 98 1.14 -0.87 9.43
C ASP A 98 1.12 0.65 9.18
N PHE A 99 -0.05 1.17 8.84
CA PHE A 99 -0.27 2.58 8.55
C PHE A 99 -1.47 3.09 9.35
N PRO A 100 -1.44 4.34 9.82
CA PRO A 100 -2.59 4.92 10.50
C PRO A 100 -3.83 4.87 9.59
N GLY A 101 -4.99 4.66 10.22
CA GLY A 101 -6.27 4.56 9.51
C GLY A 101 -6.55 5.81 8.66
N TYR A 102 -7.46 5.68 7.69
CA TYR A 102 -7.77 6.78 6.77
C TYR A 102 -8.27 8.05 7.49
N LEU A 103 -9.01 7.90 8.58
CA LEU A 103 -9.49 9.02 9.42
C LEU A 103 -8.40 9.64 10.31
N GLN A 104 -7.32 8.90 10.57
CA GLN A 104 -6.20 9.36 11.38
C GLN A 104 -5.22 10.18 10.54
N GLU A 105 -4.43 11.01 11.22
CA GLU A 105 -3.40 11.83 10.57
C GLU A 105 -2.38 10.95 9.82
N PRO A 106 -2.02 11.32 8.57
CA PRO A 106 -1.05 10.54 7.81
C PRO A 106 0.33 10.55 8.46
N ALA A 107 1.03 9.42 8.46
CA ALA A 107 2.38 9.35 9.03
C ALA A 107 3.38 10.20 8.23
N TYR A 108 3.18 10.32 6.91
CA TYR A 108 3.98 11.21 6.06
C TYR A 108 3.68 12.71 6.29
N ALA A 109 2.55 13.09 6.88
CA ALA A 109 2.28 14.50 7.17
C ALA A 109 3.13 15.02 8.34
N LYS A 110 3.53 14.15 9.29
CA LYS A 110 4.47 14.51 10.36
C LYS A 110 5.89 14.77 9.87
N GLN A 111 6.24 14.28 8.67
CA GLN A 111 7.48 14.66 8.00
C GLN A 111 7.41 16.08 7.41
N SER A 112 6.22 16.67 7.29
CA SER A 112 6.06 18.07 6.89
C SER A 112 6.16 19.07 8.04
N SER A 113 6.28 18.62 9.30
CA SER A 113 6.49 19.48 10.47
C SER A 113 7.89 19.36 11.09
N CYS A 114 8.88 18.85 10.36
CA CYS A 114 10.28 18.98 10.75
C CYS A 114 11.14 19.25 9.51
N SER A 115 11.76 20.44 9.51
CA SER A 115 12.70 20.99 8.55
C SER A 115 12.19 21.14 7.12
N THR A 116 12.02 22.40 6.68
CA THR A 116 12.51 22.84 5.37
C THR A 116 13.68 21.92 4.98
N PRO A 117 13.72 21.26 3.80
CA PRO A 117 14.96 20.61 3.40
C PRO A 117 16.01 21.69 3.60
N ALA A 118 16.99 21.44 4.49
CA ALA A 118 18.02 22.45 4.77
C ALA A 118 18.46 22.89 3.39
N ALA A 119 18.16 24.16 3.05
CA ALA A 119 18.44 24.66 1.72
C ALA A 119 19.87 24.24 1.49
N VAL A 120 20.10 23.36 0.50
CA VAL A 120 21.43 22.77 0.30
C VAL A 120 22.32 23.99 0.11
N SER A 121 23.07 24.34 1.15
CA SER A 121 23.73 25.62 1.21
C SER A 121 24.75 25.63 0.08
N ASP A 122 24.92 26.76 -0.61
CA ASP A 122 25.84 26.85 -1.75
C ASP A 122 27.24 26.33 -1.41
N ASP A 123 27.64 26.39 -0.13
CA ASP A 123 28.86 25.78 0.40
C ASP A 123 28.97 24.26 0.19
N VAL A 124 27.87 23.50 0.34
CA VAL A 124 27.85 22.04 0.13
C VAL A 124 27.96 21.73 -1.36
N VAL A 125 27.29 22.52 -2.22
CA VAL A 125 27.41 22.40 -3.68
C VAL A 125 28.83 22.69 -4.13
N LYS A 126 29.46 23.72 -3.56
CA LYS A 126 30.83 24.12 -3.84
C LYS A 126 31.83 23.04 -3.42
N MET A 127 31.68 22.48 -2.21
CA MET A 127 32.51 21.36 -1.74
C MET A 127 32.44 20.14 -2.65
N ILE A 128 31.24 19.73 -3.08
CA ILE A 128 31.07 18.60 -4.01
C ILE A 128 31.73 18.90 -5.36
N THR A 129 31.57 20.13 -5.85
CA THR A 129 32.15 20.56 -7.14
C THR A 129 33.68 20.52 -7.10
N ASP A 130 34.29 21.07 -6.05
CA ASP A 130 35.74 21.08 -5.87
C ASP A 130 36.31 19.65 -5.78
N GLN A 131 35.60 18.77 -5.09
CA GLN A 131 36.00 17.38 -4.92
C GLN A 131 35.92 16.57 -6.23
N VAL A 132 34.91 16.82 -7.05
CA VAL A 132 34.79 16.21 -8.38
C VAL A 132 35.84 16.74 -9.34
N LEU A 133 36.12 18.05 -9.34
CA LEU A 133 37.15 18.65 -10.19
C LEU A 133 38.55 18.14 -9.82
N ALA A 134 38.84 17.99 -8.53
CA ALA A 134 40.09 17.38 -8.07
C ALA A 134 40.23 15.90 -8.48
N ALA A 135 39.13 15.13 -8.44
CA ALA A 135 39.14 13.73 -8.87
C ALA A 135 39.30 13.59 -10.39
N LEU A 136 38.77 14.53 -11.18
CA LEU A 136 38.93 14.56 -12.63
C LEU A 136 40.35 14.97 -13.05
N SER A 137 40.97 15.93 -12.34
CA SER A 137 42.35 16.36 -12.64
C SER A 137 43.39 15.33 -12.22
N ALA A 138 43.12 14.53 -11.17
CA ALA A 138 44.00 13.43 -10.74
C ALA A 138 43.94 12.20 -11.67
N ARG A 139 42.99 12.16 -12.62
CA ARG A 139 42.76 11.03 -13.54
C ARG A 139 43.22 11.32 -14.98
N ALA A 140 43.75 12.52 -15.23
CA ALA A 140 44.41 12.95 -16.47
C ALA A 140 45.93 12.96 -16.28
#